data_AF-A0A4S4F540-F1
#
_entry.id   AF-A0A4S4F540-F1
#
_cell.length_a   1.000
_cell.length_b   1.000
_cell.length_c   1.000
_cell.angle_alpha   90.00
_cell.angle_beta   90.00
_cell.angle_gamma   90.00
#
_symmetry.space_group_name_H-M   'P 1'
#
loop_
_entity.id
_entity.type
_entity.pdbx_description
1 polymer ?
#
loop_
_entity_poly.entity_id
_entity_poly.type
_entity_poly.pdbx_seq_one_letter_code
_entity_poly.pdbx_strand_id
1 'polypeptide(L)'
;MEHADAMWNLLDTTMRHHAWRLHDDEMRDRSYSEAARAMTADHALYDAVVAKVIDPQLDHDRFMLLAGRPNLDPHARLQAADVMLDLMDKVMHQSSWNVRARMQRYYYQDVPTAFMVLAATIPEAADRAGAYRAAAFCSWAADDPAMVFKAHLDRLWEVTPGDQMRRALSRAFANNILPAFARPDDPDMAARARHAREDLGDDVALQREPGMGVHR
;
A
#
# COMPACT_ATOMS: atom_id res chain seq x y z
N MET A 1 8.80 7.13 19.05
CA MET A 1 7.34 7.08 19.26
C MET A 1 6.67 8.16 18.43
N GLU A 2 7.12 9.43 18.52
CA GLU A 2 6.61 10.55 17.72
C GLU A 2 6.47 10.28 16.21
N HIS A 3 7.47 9.66 15.56
CA HIS A 3 7.36 9.32 14.13
C HIS A 3 6.30 8.24 13.82
N ALA A 4 6.07 7.31 14.75
CA ALA A 4 5.03 6.30 14.60
C ALA A 4 3.65 6.93 14.69
N ASP A 5 3.43 7.80 15.68
CA ASP A 5 2.19 8.57 15.82
C ASP A 5 1.94 9.44 14.57
N ALA A 6 2.98 10.06 14.01
CA ALA A 6 2.87 10.84 12.77
C ALA A 6 2.42 9.99 11.58
N MET A 7 3.03 8.81 11.36
CA MET A 7 2.63 7.90 10.29
C MET A 7 1.24 7.30 10.51
N TRP A 8 0.89 6.98 11.76
CA TRP A 8 -0.46 6.57 12.11
C TRP A 8 -1.47 7.67 11.80
N ASN A 9 -1.19 8.91 12.19
CA ASN A 9 -2.07 10.04 11.92
C ASN A 9 -2.22 10.33 10.43
N LEU A 10 -1.15 10.20 9.65
CA LEU A 10 -1.22 10.30 8.20
C LEU A 10 -2.17 9.23 7.62
N LEU A 11 -1.91 7.96 7.93
CA LEU A 11 -2.66 6.86 7.33
C LEU A 11 -4.08 6.77 7.88
N ASP A 12 -4.24 6.66 9.19
CA ASP A 12 -5.53 6.37 9.84
C ASP A 12 -6.39 7.62 10.07
N THR A 13 -5.82 8.68 10.65
CA THR A 13 -6.61 9.87 11.03
C THR A 13 -6.85 10.80 9.83
N THR A 14 -5.93 10.85 8.86
CA THR A 14 -6.01 11.76 7.70
C THR A 14 -6.57 11.04 6.49
N MET A 15 -5.78 10.13 5.91
CA MET A 15 -6.05 9.55 4.60
C MET A 15 -7.29 8.65 4.58
N ARG A 16 -7.72 8.09 5.73
CA ARG A 16 -9.00 7.35 5.80
C ARG A 16 -10.24 8.21 5.92
N HIS A 17 -10.09 9.52 6.13
CA HIS A 17 -11.22 10.44 6.30
C HIS A 17 -11.30 11.51 5.22
N HIS A 18 -10.16 11.86 4.60
CA HIS A 18 -10.07 12.81 3.50
C HIS A 18 -8.74 12.63 2.75
N ALA A 19 -8.64 13.17 1.54
CA ALA A 19 -7.36 13.21 0.84
C ALA A 19 -6.42 14.19 1.53
N TRP A 20 -5.23 13.75 1.93
CA TRP A 20 -4.21 14.64 2.48
C TRP A 20 -3.70 15.59 1.39
N ARG A 21 -3.62 16.87 1.72
CA ARG A 21 -3.13 17.93 0.84
C ARG A 21 -1.99 18.65 1.53
N LEU A 22 -0.92 18.84 0.78
CA LEU A 22 0.22 19.62 1.23
C LEU A 22 -0.19 21.09 1.41
N HIS A 23 0.36 21.72 2.45
CA HIS A 23 0.14 23.11 2.87
C HIS A 23 -1.20 23.40 3.56
N ASP A 24 -2.05 22.39 3.79
CA ASP A 24 -3.24 22.56 4.63
C ASP A 24 -2.85 22.76 6.11
N ASP A 25 -1.75 22.12 6.56
CA ASP A 25 -1.17 22.27 7.89
C ASP A 25 0.36 22.05 7.85
N GLU A 26 1.13 23.13 7.87
CA GLU A 26 2.59 23.07 7.74
C GLU A 26 3.28 22.29 8.87
N MET A 27 2.70 22.29 10.08
CA MET A 27 3.27 21.58 11.21
C MET A 27 3.08 20.07 11.04
N ARG A 28 1.89 19.65 10.60
CA ARG A 28 1.62 18.24 10.28
C ARG A 28 2.43 17.76 9.08
N ASP A 29 2.53 18.56 8.03
CA ASP A 29 3.32 18.22 6.85
C ASP A 29 4.79 18.00 7.20
N ARG A 30 5.34 18.85 8.08
CA ARG A 30 6.70 18.68 8.59
C ARG A 30 6.84 17.38 9.40
N SER A 31 5.91 17.12 10.31
CA SER A 31 5.90 15.89 11.11
C SER A 31 5.84 14.63 10.25
N TYR A 32 5.01 14.62 9.20
CA TYR A 32 4.93 13.52 8.25
C TYR A 32 6.23 13.37 7.45
N SER A 33 6.82 14.49 7.01
CA SER A 33 8.08 14.50 6.26
C SER A 33 9.24 13.94 7.10
N GLU A 34 9.34 14.35 8.36
CA GLU A 34 10.33 13.87 9.32
C GLU A 34 10.17 12.38 9.63
N ALA A 35 8.94 11.92 9.85
CA ALA A 35 8.65 10.51 10.06
C ALA A 35 8.93 9.65 8.82
N ALA A 36 8.65 10.17 7.62
CA ALA A 36 8.92 9.48 6.37
C ALA A 36 10.43 9.40 6.07
N ARG A 37 11.18 10.43 6.45
CA ARG A 37 12.64 10.40 6.45
C ARG A 37 13.18 9.33 7.39
N ALA A 38 12.63 9.24 8.60
CA ALA A 38 13.07 8.29 9.63
C ALA A 38 12.95 6.82 9.17
N MET A 39 11.93 6.48 8.37
CA MET A 39 11.78 5.14 7.76
C MET A 39 12.99 4.67 6.95
N THR A 40 13.90 5.56 6.55
CA THR A 40 15.13 5.16 5.85
C THR A 40 16.01 4.27 6.74
N ALA A 41 16.11 4.58 8.03
CA ALA A 41 16.92 3.84 9.01
C ALA A 41 16.06 3.03 10.00
N ASP A 42 14.83 3.48 10.27
CA ASP A 42 13.89 2.78 11.15
C ASP A 42 13.04 1.77 10.35
N HIS A 43 13.56 0.56 10.22
CA HIS A 43 12.86 -0.54 9.56
C HIS A 43 11.60 -0.99 10.31
N ALA A 44 11.50 -0.76 11.62
CA ALA A 44 10.33 -1.13 12.39
C ALA A 44 9.16 -0.18 12.10
N LEU A 45 9.44 1.12 11.99
CA LEU A 45 8.46 2.10 11.51
C LEU A 45 8.02 1.80 10.07
N TYR A 46 8.95 1.45 9.18
CA TYR A 46 8.62 1.03 7.82
C TYR A 46 7.70 -0.19 7.80
N ASP A 47 8.00 -1.22 8.58
CA ASP A 47 7.17 -2.44 8.68
C ASP A 47 5.76 -2.09 9.20
N ALA A 48 5.63 -1.19 10.17
CA ALA A 48 4.33 -0.74 10.69
C ALA A 48 3.50 -0.01 9.61
N VAL A 49 4.13 0.87 8.84
CA VAL A 49 3.49 1.56 7.70
C VAL A 49 3.01 0.54 6.66
N VAL A 50 3.87 -0.40 6.26
CA VAL A 50 3.51 -1.46 5.32
C VAL A 50 2.35 -2.29 5.85
N ALA A 51 2.36 -2.67 7.13
CA ALA A 51 1.29 -3.43 7.75
C ALA A 51 -0.05 -2.70 7.70
N LYS A 52 -0.06 -1.40 8.03
CA LYS A 52 -1.25 -0.56 7.98
C LYS A 52 -1.79 -0.40 6.56
N VAL A 53 -0.92 -0.38 5.57
CA VAL A 53 -1.35 -0.31 4.17
C VAL A 53 -1.93 -1.63 3.68
N ILE A 54 -1.31 -2.77 4.03
CA ILE A 54 -1.82 -4.11 3.70
C ILE A 54 -3.18 -4.34 4.36
N ASP A 55 -3.31 -3.93 5.63
CA ASP A 55 -4.56 -3.94 6.37
C ASP A 55 -4.91 -2.55 6.91
N PRO A 56 -5.72 -1.77 6.18
CA PRO A 56 -6.18 -0.45 6.64
C PRO A 56 -6.96 -0.49 7.95
N GLN A 57 -7.44 -1.67 8.38
CA GLN A 57 -8.14 -1.87 9.64
C GLN A 57 -7.22 -2.29 10.79
N LEU A 58 -5.91 -2.46 10.55
CA LEU A 58 -4.93 -2.72 11.61
C LEU A 58 -5.09 -1.67 12.72
N ASP A 59 -5.33 -2.13 13.94
CA ASP A 59 -5.53 -1.25 15.08
C ASP A 59 -4.23 -0.52 15.49
N HIS A 60 -4.41 0.52 16.30
CA HIS A 60 -3.32 1.37 16.75
C HIS A 60 -2.29 0.60 17.59
N ASP A 61 -2.75 -0.33 18.44
CA ASP A 61 -1.87 -1.07 19.34
C ASP A 61 -0.94 -1.99 18.56
N ARG A 62 -1.44 -2.69 17.54
CA ARG A 62 -0.62 -3.53 16.65
C ARG A 62 0.32 -2.69 15.80
N PHE A 63 -0.12 -1.52 15.33
CA PHE A 63 0.74 -0.59 14.62
C PHE A 63 1.92 -0.13 15.50
N MET A 64 1.63 0.28 16.73
CA MET A 64 2.65 0.73 17.69
C MET A 64 3.55 -0.41 18.16
N LEU A 65 3.01 -1.63 18.28
CA LEU A 65 3.79 -2.84 18.53
C LEU A 65 4.84 -3.06 17.42
N LEU A 66 4.45 -2.93 16.15
CA LEU A 66 5.37 -3.06 15.02
C LEU A 66 6.43 -1.95 15.03
N ALA A 67 6.01 -0.70 15.16
CA ALA A 67 6.93 0.45 15.15
C ALA A 67 7.90 0.44 16.34
N GLY A 68 7.46 -0.08 17.49
CA GLY A 68 8.25 -0.18 18.71
C GLY A 68 9.18 -1.41 18.77
N ARG A 69 9.12 -2.32 17.79
CA ARG A 69 9.79 -3.64 17.80
C ARG A 69 11.23 -3.65 18.33
N PRO A 70 12.13 -2.70 18.00
CA PRO A 70 13.51 -2.72 18.47
C PRO A 70 13.67 -2.61 19.99
N ASN A 71 12.69 -2.02 20.68
CA ASN A 71 12.73 -1.75 22.12
C ASN A 71 11.86 -2.69 22.95
N LEU A 72 11.24 -3.69 22.31
CA LEU A 72 10.35 -4.64 22.96
C LEU A 72 11.13 -5.78 23.64
N ASP A 73 10.52 -6.34 24.68
CA ASP A 73 11.00 -7.60 25.26
C ASP A 73 10.92 -8.76 24.22
N PRO A 74 11.59 -9.89 24.45
CA PRO A 74 11.59 -11.00 23.50
C PRO A 74 10.20 -11.54 23.14
N HIS A 75 9.24 -11.52 24.07
CA HIS A 75 7.90 -12.04 23.82
C HIS A 75 7.09 -11.09 22.92
N ALA A 76 7.10 -9.80 23.22
CA ALA A 76 6.43 -8.79 22.41
C ALA A 76 7.08 -8.64 21.01
N ARG A 77 8.39 -8.90 20.88
CA ARG A 77 9.04 -8.99 19.54
C ARG A 77 8.53 -10.15 18.70
N LEU A 78 8.26 -11.31 19.31
CA LEU A 78 7.65 -12.44 18.60
C LEU A 78 6.23 -12.08 18.14
N GLN A 79 5.43 -11.46 19.01
CA GLN A 79 4.08 -10.99 18.63
C GLN A 79 4.13 -10.01 17.45
N ALA A 80 5.08 -9.06 17.45
CA ALA A 80 5.28 -8.14 16.33
C ALA A 80 5.65 -8.89 15.02
N ALA A 81 6.50 -9.92 15.12
CA ALA A 81 6.86 -10.75 13.97
C ALA A 81 5.65 -11.55 13.45
N ASP A 82 4.83 -12.10 14.34
CA ASP A 82 3.63 -12.85 14.00
C ASP A 82 2.62 -11.97 13.23
N VAL A 83 2.46 -10.70 13.62
CA VAL A 83 1.61 -9.74 12.90
C VAL A 83 2.10 -9.55 11.45
N MET A 84 3.40 -9.32 11.25
CA MET A 84 3.93 -9.16 9.89
C MET A 84 3.84 -10.44 9.07
N LEU A 85 4.09 -11.59 9.70
CA LEU A 85 4.03 -12.88 9.03
C LEU A 85 2.61 -13.19 8.56
N ASP A 86 1.60 -12.99 9.40
CA ASP A 86 0.18 -13.16 9.05
C ASP A 86 -0.22 -12.24 7.89
N LEU A 87 0.19 -10.97 7.91
CA LEU A 87 -0.10 -10.02 6.84
C LEU A 87 0.59 -10.41 5.53
N MET A 88 1.82 -10.92 5.59
CA MET A 88 2.53 -11.35 4.39
C MET A 88 2.03 -12.67 3.84
N ASP A 89 1.59 -13.58 4.71
CA ASP A 89 0.88 -14.78 4.29
C ASP A 89 -0.40 -14.43 3.54
N LYS A 90 -1.19 -13.49 4.06
CA LYS A 90 -2.38 -12.96 3.39
C LYS A 90 -2.06 -12.43 1.98
N VAL A 91 -1.09 -11.54 1.86
CA VAL A 91 -0.69 -10.96 0.57
C VAL A 91 -0.19 -12.03 -0.40
N MET A 92 0.56 -13.03 0.09
CA MET A 92 1.24 -14.00 -0.77
C MET A 92 0.43 -15.26 -1.07
N HIS A 93 -0.57 -15.61 -0.26
CA HIS A 93 -1.26 -16.88 -0.38
C HIS A 93 -2.79 -16.78 -0.33
N GLN A 94 -3.36 -15.64 0.07
CA GLN A 94 -4.81 -15.50 0.19
C GLN A 94 -5.34 -14.55 -0.88
N SER A 95 -5.86 -15.07 -1.97
CA SER A 95 -6.39 -14.24 -3.06
C SER A 95 -7.57 -13.35 -2.64
N SER A 96 -8.30 -13.73 -1.58
CA SER A 96 -9.37 -12.93 -0.97
C SER A 96 -8.84 -11.64 -0.37
N TRP A 97 -7.55 -11.61 -0.05
CA TRP A 97 -6.85 -10.45 0.46
C TRP A 97 -6.38 -9.54 -0.67
N ASN A 98 -7.33 -8.85 -1.31
CA ASN A 98 -7.06 -7.89 -2.37
C ASN A 98 -6.65 -6.53 -1.78
N VAL A 99 -5.34 -6.27 -1.70
CA VAL A 99 -4.78 -5.02 -1.14
C VAL A 99 -5.23 -3.81 -1.94
N ARG A 100 -5.30 -3.88 -3.27
CA ARG A 100 -5.78 -2.77 -4.13
C ARG A 100 -7.20 -2.35 -3.73
N ALA A 101 -8.11 -3.32 -3.65
CA ALA A 101 -9.50 -3.06 -3.29
C ALA A 101 -9.64 -2.54 -1.85
N ARG A 102 -8.81 -3.04 -0.91
CA ARG A 102 -8.77 -2.51 0.46
C ARG A 102 -8.30 -1.06 0.49
N MET A 103 -7.21 -0.73 -0.20
CA MET A 103 -6.74 0.66 -0.29
C MET A 103 -7.81 1.59 -0.85
N GLN A 104 -8.41 1.23 -1.99
CA GLN A 104 -9.45 2.03 -2.64
C GLN A 104 -10.70 2.20 -1.77
N ARG A 105 -11.02 1.21 -0.94
CA ARG A 105 -12.18 1.25 -0.04
C ARG A 105 -11.94 2.12 1.19
N TYR A 106 -10.74 2.07 1.76
CA TYR A 106 -10.47 2.67 3.07
C TYR A 106 -9.74 4.00 3.03
N TYR A 107 -9.01 4.30 1.96
CA TYR A 107 -8.30 5.58 1.81
C TYR A 107 -8.98 6.47 0.77
N TYR A 108 -9.08 7.75 1.08
CA TYR A 108 -9.55 8.80 0.17
C TYR A 108 -8.48 9.27 -0.82
N GLN A 109 -7.30 8.66 -0.78
CA GLN A 109 -6.14 9.04 -1.57
C GLN A 109 -5.38 7.79 -2.00
N ASP A 110 -4.80 7.88 -3.20
CA ASP A 110 -3.84 6.89 -3.68
C ASP A 110 -2.59 6.87 -2.78
N VAL A 111 -2.39 5.74 -2.09
CA VAL A 111 -1.34 5.60 -1.06
C VAL A 111 0.06 5.66 -1.66
N PRO A 112 0.41 4.94 -2.74
CA PRO A 112 1.72 5.08 -3.38
C PRO A 112 2.04 6.53 -3.77
N THR A 113 1.07 7.24 -4.36
CA THR A 113 1.24 8.65 -4.75
C THR A 113 1.41 9.56 -3.53
N ALA A 114 0.68 9.33 -2.44
CA ALA A 114 0.87 10.10 -1.21
C ALA A 114 2.31 10.01 -0.69
N PHE A 115 2.90 8.81 -0.68
CA PHE A 115 4.31 8.64 -0.30
C PHE A 115 5.29 9.28 -1.29
N MET A 116 4.96 9.32 -2.59
CA MET A 116 5.75 10.05 -3.58
C MET A 116 5.75 11.56 -3.33
N VAL A 117 4.57 12.13 -3.03
CA VAL A 117 4.44 13.55 -2.66
C VAL A 117 5.22 13.83 -1.39
N LEU A 118 5.09 12.98 -0.38
CA LEU A 118 5.81 13.13 0.88
C LEU A 118 7.34 13.04 0.71
N ALA A 119 7.81 12.13 -0.14
CA ALA A 119 9.23 12.05 -0.46
C ALA A 119 9.77 13.33 -1.13
N ALA A 120 8.94 14.00 -1.93
CA ALA A 120 9.30 15.24 -2.61
C ALA A 120 9.40 16.45 -1.65
N THR A 121 8.79 16.40 -0.46
CA THR A 121 8.90 17.49 0.53
C THR A 121 10.19 17.42 1.36
N ILE A 122 10.78 16.23 1.49
CA ILE A 122 12.05 16.03 2.19
C ILE A 122 13.17 16.65 1.32
N PRO A 123 14.19 17.37 1.83
CA PRO A 123 15.30 17.90 1.01
C PRO A 123 16.15 16.84 0.30
N GLU A 124 16.79 17.16 -0.84
CA GLU A 124 17.57 16.19 -1.65
C GLU A 124 18.79 15.66 -0.91
N ALA A 125 19.40 16.51 -0.08
CA ALA A 125 20.52 16.15 0.77
C ALA A 125 20.13 15.29 1.98
N ALA A 126 18.84 15.00 2.18
CA ALA A 126 18.32 14.21 3.29
C ALA A 126 17.81 12.82 2.83
N ASP A 127 17.58 11.94 3.80
CA ASP A 127 17.22 10.54 3.55
C ASP A 127 15.77 10.37 3.06
N ARG A 128 15.57 10.32 1.75
CA ARG A 128 14.24 10.11 1.13
C ARG A 128 13.86 8.65 0.87
N ALA A 129 14.82 7.73 1.04
CA ALA A 129 14.67 6.34 0.60
C ALA A 129 13.50 5.62 1.29
N GLY A 130 13.24 5.89 2.57
CA GLY A 130 12.12 5.31 3.32
C GLY A 130 10.76 5.55 2.68
N ALA A 131 10.48 6.79 2.26
CA ALA A 131 9.24 7.14 1.57
C ALA A 131 9.12 6.48 0.20
N TYR A 132 10.20 6.46 -0.59
CA TYR A 132 10.20 5.79 -1.90
C TYR A 132 10.08 4.25 -1.79
N ARG A 133 10.64 3.63 -0.74
CA ARG A 133 10.41 2.22 -0.43
C ARG A 133 8.93 1.95 -0.13
N ALA A 134 8.28 2.82 0.63
CA ALA A 134 6.87 2.68 0.95
C ALA A 134 6.04 2.78 -0.34
N ALA A 135 6.25 3.80 -1.17
CA ALA A 135 5.57 3.96 -2.45
C ALA A 135 5.74 2.73 -3.36
N ALA A 136 6.97 2.25 -3.57
CA ALA A 136 7.24 1.11 -4.43
C ALA A 136 6.63 -0.20 -3.91
N PHE A 137 6.71 -0.45 -2.60
CA PHE A 137 6.08 -1.63 -2.01
C PHE A 137 4.55 -1.57 -2.12
N CYS A 138 3.95 -0.42 -1.76
CA CYS A 138 2.50 -0.22 -1.83
C CYS A 138 1.99 -0.44 -3.25
N SER A 139 2.72 0.06 -4.25
CA SER A 139 2.39 -0.10 -5.67
C SER A 139 2.49 -1.56 -6.13
N TRP A 140 3.52 -2.30 -5.71
CA TRP A 140 3.61 -3.75 -5.97
C TRP A 140 2.49 -4.53 -5.27
N ALA A 141 2.20 -4.21 -4.01
CA ALA A 141 1.17 -4.87 -3.22
C ALA A 141 -0.23 -4.62 -3.80
N ALA A 142 -0.46 -3.44 -4.39
CA ALA A 142 -1.69 -3.11 -5.12
C ALA A 142 -1.70 -3.66 -6.56
N ASP A 143 -0.62 -4.32 -7.02
CA ASP A 143 -0.46 -4.78 -8.41
C ASP A 143 -0.67 -3.64 -9.43
N ASP A 144 -0.16 -2.44 -9.15
CA ASP A 144 -0.32 -1.32 -10.08
C ASP A 144 0.24 -1.64 -11.48
N PRO A 145 -0.22 -0.93 -12.53
CA PRO A 145 0.31 -1.10 -13.86
C PRO A 145 1.84 -1.02 -13.88
N ALA A 146 2.48 -1.92 -14.64
CA ALA A 146 3.94 -2.09 -14.64
C ALA A 146 4.73 -0.78 -14.80
N MET A 147 4.24 0.16 -15.62
CA MET A 147 4.87 1.47 -15.81
C MET A 147 4.81 2.37 -14.56
N VAL A 148 3.71 2.32 -13.82
CA VAL A 148 3.52 3.06 -12.56
C VAL A 148 4.44 2.49 -11.50
N PHE A 149 4.41 1.16 -11.31
CA PHE A 149 5.30 0.47 -10.40
C PHE A 149 6.78 0.73 -10.71
N LYS A 150 7.16 0.66 -11.99
CA LYS A 150 8.53 0.98 -12.43
C LYS A 150 8.92 2.41 -12.08
N ALA A 151 8.02 3.39 -12.27
CA ALA A 151 8.31 4.78 -11.92
C ALA A 151 8.63 4.95 -10.42
N HIS A 152 7.92 4.24 -9.54
CA HIS A 152 8.25 4.23 -8.11
C HIS A 152 9.61 3.58 -7.81
N LEU A 153 9.94 2.47 -8.48
CA LEU A 153 11.25 1.82 -8.35
C LEU A 153 12.41 2.69 -8.85
N ASP A 154 12.22 3.41 -9.96
CA ASP A 154 13.23 4.29 -10.54
C ASP A 154 13.56 5.44 -9.56
N ARG A 155 12.56 5.96 -8.86
CA ARG A 155 12.75 7.01 -7.84
C ARG A 155 13.53 6.52 -6.63
N LEU A 156 13.28 5.29 -6.20
CA LEU A 156 14.09 4.65 -5.17
C LEU A 156 15.53 4.37 -5.66
N TRP A 157 15.69 4.00 -6.93
CA TRP A 157 17.02 3.82 -7.53
C TRP A 157 17.83 5.11 -7.58
N GLU A 158 17.21 6.23 -7.97
CA GLU A 158 17.86 7.55 -8.05
C GLU A 158 18.49 7.96 -6.71
N VAL A 159 17.81 7.70 -5.59
CA VAL A 159 18.29 8.07 -4.25
C VAL A 159 19.18 7.00 -3.62
N THR A 160 18.92 5.71 -3.86
CA THR A 160 19.69 4.62 -3.26
C THR A 160 19.76 3.41 -4.21
N PRO A 161 20.71 3.39 -5.17
CA PRO A 161 20.81 2.32 -6.18
C PRO A 161 20.97 0.92 -5.56
N GLY A 162 21.71 0.85 -4.44
CA GLY A 162 21.99 -0.36 -3.68
C GLY A 162 20.85 -0.83 -2.78
N ASP A 163 19.67 -0.20 -2.81
CA ASP A 163 18.59 -0.52 -1.89
C ASP A 163 18.15 -2.00 -2.00
N GLN A 164 17.99 -2.66 -0.84
CA GLN A 164 17.65 -4.09 -0.79
C GLN A 164 16.19 -4.34 -1.17
N MET A 165 15.26 -3.48 -0.72
CA MET A 165 13.84 -3.59 -1.05
C MET A 165 13.63 -3.39 -2.55
N ARG A 166 14.27 -2.37 -3.13
CA ARG A 166 14.26 -2.16 -4.59
C ARG A 166 14.73 -3.40 -5.34
N ARG A 167 15.85 -4.02 -4.91
CA ARG A 167 16.37 -5.25 -5.53
C ARG A 167 15.39 -6.41 -5.38
N ALA A 168 14.75 -6.56 -4.23
CA ALA A 168 13.74 -7.59 -3.98
C ALA A 168 12.51 -7.40 -4.88
N LEU A 169 11.93 -6.20 -4.91
CA LEU A 169 10.78 -5.84 -5.74
C LEU A 169 11.08 -5.96 -7.24
N SER A 170 12.27 -5.54 -7.68
CA SER A 170 12.72 -5.72 -9.06
C SER A 170 12.84 -7.21 -9.45
N ARG A 171 13.36 -8.06 -8.56
CA ARG A 171 13.38 -9.52 -8.78
C ARG A 171 11.98 -10.11 -8.77
N ALA A 172 11.11 -9.68 -7.85
CA ALA A 172 9.73 -10.14 -7.79
C ALA A 172 9.02 -9.87 -9.12
N PHE A 173 9.11 -8.63 -9.61
CA PHE A 173 8.57 -8.22 -10.90
C PHE A 173 9.15 -9.03 -12.07
N ALA A 174 10.48 -9.19 -12.14
CA ALA A 174 11.13 -9.93 -13.22
C ALA A 174 10.77 -11.43 -13.26
N ASN A 175 10.39 -12.01 -12.11
CA ASN A 175 10.01 -13.40 -11.98
C ASN A 175 8.48 -13.59 -11.87
N ASN A 176 7.69 -12.55 -12.18
CA ASN A 176 6.23 -12.56 -12.09
C ASN A 176 5.69 -13.02 -10.71
N ILE A 177 6.41 -12.67 -9.64
CA ILE A 177 5.98 -12.88 -8.25
C ILE A 177 5.03 -11.73 -7.89
N LEU A 178 3.74 -12.02 -7.98
CA LEU A 178 2.64 -11.09 -7.72
C LEU A 178 1.96 -11.41 -6.38
N PRO A 179 1.27 -10.43 -5.75
CA PRO A 179 0.30 -10.70 -4.70
C PRO A 179 -0.72 -11.76 -5.15
N ALA A 180 -1.20 -12.60 -4.24
CA ALA A 180 -2.07 -13.74 -4.56
C ALA A 180 -3.31 -13.33 -5.38
N PHE A 181 -3.95 -12.22 -5.02
CA PHE A 181 -5.15 -11.74 -5.72
C PHE A 181 -4.92 -11.36 -7.19
N ALA A 182 -3.67 -11.07 -7.57
CA ALA A 182 -3.30 -10.65 -8.92
C ALA A 182 -2.78 -11.81 -9.79
N ARG A 183 -2.66 -13.02 -9.23
CA ARG A 183 -2.17 -14.18 -9.97
C ARG A 183 -3.24 -14.71 -10.92
N PRO A 184 -2.92 -14.94 -12.21
CA PRO A 184 -3.89 -15.38 -13.21
C PRO A 184 -4.45 -16.79 -12.94
N ASP A 185 -3.74 -17.62 -12.19
CA ASP A 185 -4.07 -19.05 -11.99
C ASP A 185 -4.55 -19.39 -10.57
N ASP A 186 -4.97 -18.39 -9.77
CA ASP A 186 -5.43 -18.66 -8.42
C ASP A 186 -6.83 -19.35 -8.43
N PRO A 187 -6.98 -20.56 -7.84
CA PRO A 187 -8.24 -21.29 -7.82
C PRO A 187 -9.43 -20.48 -7.25
N ASP A 188 -9.17 -19.59 -6.30
CA ASP A 188 -10.17 -18.71 -5.72
C ASP A 188 -10.58 -17.58 -6.68
N MET A 189 -9.67 -17.09 -7.52
CA MET A 189 -10.01 -16.13 -8.59
C MET A 189 -10.88 -16.80 -9.66
N ALA A 190 -10.59 -18.06 -10.01
CA ALA A 190 -11.47 -18.85 -10.88
C ALA A 190 -12.85 -19.12 -10.24
N ALA A 191 -12.92 -19.27 -8.91
CA ALA A 191 -14.20 -19.39 -8.19
C ALA A 191 -14.97 -18.05 -8.16
N ARG A 192 -14.30 -16.92 -7.93
CA ARG A 192 -14.92 -15.57 -7.98
C ARG A 192 -15.37 -15.17 -9.38
N ALA A 193 -14.60 -15.47 -10.42
CA ALA A 193 -15.00 -15.21 -11.80
C ALA A 193 -16.23 -16.04 -12.21
N ARG A 194 -16.41 -17.23 -11.61
CA ARG A 194 -17.62 -18.05 -11.76
C ARG A 194 -18.80 -17.43 -11.02
N HIS A 195 -18.64 -17.07 -9.74
CA HIS A 195 -19.70 -16.42 -8.97
C HIS A 195 -20.10 -15.04 -9.51
N ALA A 196 -19.16 -14.22 -9.97
CA ALA A 196 -19.47 -12.94 -10.61
C ALA A 196 -20.22 -13.14 -11.94
N ARG A 197 -20.00 -14.24 -12.67
CA ARG A 197 -20.76 -14.60 -13.87
C ARG A 197 -22.15 -15.15 -13.54
N GLU A 198 -22.29 -15.85 -12.42
CA GLU A 198 -23.57 -16.36 -11.91
C GLU A 198 -24.45 -15.22 -11.36
N ASP A 199 -23.88 -14.25 -10.64
CA ASP A 199 -24.57 -13.04 -10.14
C ASP A 199 -24.96 -12.06 -11.27
N LEU A 200 -24.28 -12.12 -12.43
CA LEU A 200 -24.64 -11.39 -13.65
C LEU A 200 -25.56 -12.18 -14.59
N GLY A 201 -26.02 -13.37 -14.17
CA GLY A 201 -26.93 -14.23 -14.93
C GLY A 201 -28.37 -14.11 -14.45
N ASP A 202 -29.07 -13.05 -14.87
CA ASP A 202 -30.43 -13.11 -15.45
C ASP A 202 -31.08 -11.73 -15.72
N ASP A 203 -30.46 -10.60 -15.38
CA ASP A 203 -31.13 -9.28 -15.47
C ASP A 203 -30.60 -8.28 -16.52
N VAL A 204 -29.79 -8.72 -17.49
CA VAL A 204 -29.39 -7.84 -18.62
C VAL A 204 -29.59 -8.52 -19.97
N ALA A 205 -30.80 -9.05 -20.21
CA ALA A 205 -31.21 -9.54 -21.52
C ALA A 205 -32.52 -8.93 -22.05
N LEU A 206 -33.19 -8.04 -21.33
CA LEU A 206 -34.43 -7.41 -21.80
C LEU A 206 -34.45 -5.91 -21.51
N GLN A 207 -34.17 -5.14 -22.57
CA GLN A 207 -34.72 -3.80 -22.90
C GLN A 207 -33.64 -2.86 -23.47
N ARG A 208 -33.22 -3.12 -24.70
CA ARG A 208 -33.05 -2.06 -25.71
C ARG A 208 -33.46 -2.64 -27.06
N GLU A 209 -34.74 -2.52 -27.38
CA GLU A 209 -35.16 -2.64 -28.77
C GLU A 209 -34.62 -1.44 -29.59
N PRO A 210 -34.22 -1.67 -30.84
CA PRO A 210 -33.74 -0.63 -31.75
C PRO A 210 -34.95 0.08 -32.40
N GLY A 211 -35.33 1.23 -31.84
CA GLY A 211 -36.35 2.11 -32.41
C GLY A 211 -35.75 3.10 -33.41
N MET A 212 -35.84 2.76 -34.69
CA MET A 212 -35.59 3.64 -35.84
C MET A 212 -36.60 4.80 -35.91
N GLY A 213 -36.11 5.99 -36.26
CA GLY A 213 -36.86 7.02 -37.03
C GLY A 213 -37.42 8.20 -36.22
N VAL A 214 -37.62 9.41 -36.75
CA VAL A 214 -37.45 10.03 -38.08
C VAL A 214 -37.51 11.57 -37.85
N HIS A 215 -36.78 12.34 -38.67
CA HIS A 215 -36.90 13.79 -38.98
C HIS A 215 -37.89 14.68 -38.20
N ARG A 216 -37.40 15.81 -37.68
CA ARG A 216 -37.47 17.14 -38.33
C ARG A 216 -36.54 18.13 -37.66
#